data_AF-A0A0F8X5F1-F1
#
_entry.id   AF-A0A0F8X5F1-F1
#
_cell.length_a   1.000
_cell.length_b   1.000
_cell.length_c   1.000
_cell.angle_alpha   90.00
_cell.angle_beta   90.00
_cell.angle_gamma   90.00
#
_symmetry.space_group_name_H-M   'P 1'
#
loop_
_entity.id
_entity.type
_entity.pdbx_description
1 polymer ?
#
loop_
_entity_poly.entity_id
_entity_poly.type
_entity_poly.pdbx_seq_one_letter_code
_entity_poly.pdbx_strand_id
1 'polypeptide(L)'
;MSDERASVPFGDDTSLDDAVPKQSKYLSKEDCDPAILVQIAYLAQDEIRVDNDAVESRGVLYFNGDIKPLILNPTNRDILKAILGVTSAGQLKNQQIVLYNDLTVVFRGKVGGIRIRSAQQEAAPVSHIPDQGSQAQDFPPQDFDDDIPFP
;
A
#
# COMPACT_ATOMS: atom_id res chain seq x y z
N MET A 1 -58.13 2.42 3.42
CA MET A 1 -57.02 2.12 4.34
C MET A 1 -55.75 2.41 3.56
N SER A 2 -55.29 3.67 3.65
CA SER A 2 -54.11 4.14 2.96
C SER A 2 -52.93 3.96 3.91
N ASP A 3 -51.99 3.11 3.53
CA ASP A 3 -50.80 2.80 4.30
C ASP A 3 -49.87 4.02 4.28
N GLU A 4 -49.76 4.66 5.44
CA GLU A 4 -48.90 5.81 5.71
C GLU A 4 -47.45 5.32 5.78
N ARG A 5 -46.67 5.59 4.73
CA ARG A 5 -45.22 5.38 4.75
C ARG A 5 -44.62 6.29 5.83
N ALA A 6 -44.39 5.71 7.00
CA ALA A 6 -43.64 6.33 8.08
C ALA A 6 -42.23 6.68 7.57
N SER A 7 -42.03 7.94 7.18
CA SER A 7 -40.72 8.53 7.02
C SER A 7 -40.13 8.68 8.40
N VAL A 8 -39.29 7.74 8.82
CA VAL A 8 -38.56 7.84 10.08
C VAL A 8 -37.65 9.07 9.96
N PRO A 9 -37.80 10.10 10.79
CA PRO A 9 -36.89 11.24 10.76
C PRO A 9 -35.51 10.77 11.20
N PHE A 10 -34.48 11.07 10.41
CA PHE A 10 -33.10 10.90 10.84
C PHE A 10 -32.90 11.73 12.11
N GLY A 11 -32.52 11.08 13.20
CA GLY A 11 -32.26 11.74 14.48
C GLY A 11 -31.14 12.76 14.33
N ASP A 12 -31.28 13.87 15.06
CA ASP A 12 -30.43 15.08 15.09
C ASP A 12 -28.95 14.79 15.45
N ASP A 13 -28.61 13.54 15.80
CA ASP A 13 -27.27 13.08 16.18
C ASP A 13 -26.51 12.38 15.03
N THR A 14 -27.10 12.27 13.84
CA THR A 14 -26.40 11.70 12.68
C THR A 14 -25.44 12.75 12.12
N SER A 15 -24.14 12.59 12.35
CA SER A 15 -23.13 13.40 11.68
C SER A 15 -23.37 13.38 10.17
N LEU A 16 -23.34 14.55 9.52
CA LEU A 16 -23.49 14.68 8.06
C LEU A 16 -22.53 13.74 7.30
N ASP A 17 -21.41 13.39 7.94
CA ASP A 17 -20.39 12.45 7.46
C ASP A 17 -20.87 10.99 7.32
N ASP A 18 -21.90 10.58 8.05
CA ASP A 18 -22.52 9.23 8.02
C ASP A 18 -23.76 9.18 7.12
N ALA A 19 -24.40 10.33 6.86
CA ALA A 19 -25.60 10.41 6.02
C ALA A 19 -25.33 10.34 4.51
N VAL A 20 -24.07 10.50 4.08
CA VAL A 20 -23.65 10.39 2.68
C VAL A 20 -22.84 9.11 2.50
N PRO A 21 -23.25 8.16 1.63
CA PRO A 21 -22.45 6.97 1.37
C PRO A 21 -21.09 7.37 0.79
N LYS A 22 -20.04 7.35 1.61
CA LYS A 22 -18.63 7.57 1.26
C LYS A 22 -18.01 6.44 0.42
N GLN A 23 -18.82 5.65 -0.29
CA GLN A 23 -18.30 4.57 -1.13
C GLN A 23 -17.65 5.15 -2.37
N SER A 24 -16.35 5.44 -2.27
CA SER A 24 -15.53 5.86 -3.40
C SER A 24 -15.36 4.71 -4.40
N LYS A 25 -15.50 5.01 -5.70
CA LYS A 25 -15.25 4.07 -6.81
C LYS A 25 -13.82 3.49 -6.79
N TYR A 26 -12.87 4.23 -6.22
CA TYR A 26 -11.45 3.90 -6.20
C TYR A 26 -11.01 3.41 -4.82
N LEU A 27 -9.93 2.63 -4.80
CA LEU A 27 -9.28 2.14 -3.58
C LEU A 27 -8.94 3.29 -2.61
N SER A 28 -9.36 3.13 -1.37
CA SER A 28 -8.96 3.95 -0.24
C SER A 28 -7.83 3.27 0.56
N LYS A 29 -7.18 4.01 1.45
CA LYS A 29 -6.07 3.46 2.25
C LYS A 29 -6.58 2.41 3.26
N GLU A 30 -7.82 2.58 3.71
CA GLU A 30 -8.53 1.69 4.62
C GLU A 30 -8.85 0.34 3.96
N ASP A 31 -9.04 0.30 2.64
CA ASP A 31 -9.23 -0.95 1.87
C ASP A 31 -7.93 -1.77 1.75
N CYS A 32 -6.77 -1.18 2.07
CA CYS A 32 -5.44 -1.79 2.01
C CYS A 32 -4.85 -2.06 3.41
N ASP A 33 -5.69 -2.10 4.43
CA ASP A 33 -5.32 -2.47 5.80
C ASP A 33 -6.33 -3.50 6.35
N PRO A 34 -5.98 -4.80 6.38
CA PRO A 34 -4.66 -5.38 6.14
C PRO A 34 -4.24 -5.33 4.66
N ALA A 35 -2.94 -5.51 4.42
CA ALA A 35 -2.39 -5.51 3.06
C ALA A 35 -3.09 -6.57 2.16
N ILE A 36 -3.36 -6.20 0.91
CA ILE A 36 -4.09 -7.04 -0.05
C ILE A 36 -3.19 -7.44 -1.23
N LEU A 37 -3.21 -8.72 -1.58
CA LEU A 37 -2.60 -9.24 -2.80
C LEU A 37 -3.57 -9.05 -3.96
N VAL A 38 -3.15 -8.34 -5.01
CA VAL A 38 -3.98 -8.04 -6.17
C VAL A 38 -3.29 -8.47 -7.45
N GLN A 39 -4.07 -8.91 -8.44
CA GLN A 39 -3.58 -9.20 -9.77
C GLN A 39 -4.03 -8.11 -10.74
N ILE A 40 -3.09 -7.54 -11.48
CA ILE A 40 -3.37 -6.45 -12.42
C ILE A 40 -4.09 -6.99 -13.66
N ALA A 41 -5.24 -6.41 -13.97
CA ALA A 41 -5.99 -6.67 -15.21
C ALA A 41 -5.44 -5.81 -16.36
N TYR A 42 -5.46 -4.49 -16.20
CA TYR A 42 -4.99 -3.52 -17.19
C TYR A 42 -4.80 -2.13 -16.56
N LEU A 43 -4.11 -1.25 -17.29
CA LEU A 43 -3.97 0.17 -16.97
C LEU A 43 -4.75 0.99 -18.00
N ALA A 44 -5.59 1.91 -17.54
CA ALA A 44 -6.32 2.84 -18.39
C ALA A 44 -6.15 4.29 -17.91
N GLN A 45 -6.57 5.27 -18.70
CA GLN A 45 -6.72 6.65 -18.27
C GLN A 45 -8.20 6.93 -18.04
N ASP A 46 -8.56 7.34 -16.83
CA ASP A 46 -9.91 7.78 -16.49
C ASP A 46 -9.90 9.29 -16.25
N GLU A 47 -11.01 9.93 -16.61
CA GLU A 47 -11.34 11.29 -16.21
C GLU A 47 -11.87 11.29 -14.78
N ILE A 48 -11.10 11.87 -13.86
CA ILE A 48 -11.44 11.98 -12.44
C ILE A 48 -11.88 13.40 -12.15
N ARG A 49 -13.08 13.55 -11.60
CA ARG A 49 -13.54 14.85 -11.10
C ARG A 49 -12.80 15.16 -9.79
N VAL A 50 -12.06 16.26 -9.79
CA VAL A 50 -11.39 16.81 -8.62
C VAL A 50 -12.18 17.98 -8.05
N ASP A 51 -11.82 18.40 -6.84
CA ASP A 51 -12.45 19.53 -6.13
C ASP A 51 -12.50 20.77 -7.06
N ASN A 52 -13.66 21.44 -7.11
CA ASN A 52 -14.04 22.54 -8.03
C ASN A 52 -14.50 22.12 -9.45
N ASP A 53 -15.06 20.92 -9.62
CA ASP A 53 -15.60 20.41 -10.91
C ASP A 53 -14.57 20.34 -12.06
N ALA A 54 -13.28 20.49 -11.76
CA ALA A 54 -12.23 20.26 -12.73
C ALA A 54 -12.12 18.75 -13.02
N VAL A 55 -11.91 18.41 -14.29
CA VAL A 55 -11.71 17.03 -14.73
C VAL A 55 -10.23 16.84 -15.02
N GLU A 56 -9.60 15.91 -14.32
CA GLU A 56 -8.21 15.54 -14.54
C GLU A 56 -8.11 14.12 -15.08
N SER A 57 -7.34 13.95 -16.16
CA SER A 57 -6.98 12.61 -16.64
C SER A 57 -5.94 11.99 -15.70
N ARG A 58 -6.29 10.88 -15.08
CA ARG A 58 -5.40 10.11 -14.18
C ARG A 58 -5.26 8.68 -14.67
N GLY A 59 -4.08 8.11 -14.51
CA GLY A 59 -3.86 6.68 -14.75
C GLY A 59 -4.57 5.86 -13.68
N VAL A 60 -5.33 4.85 -14.08
CA VAL A 60 -6.09 3.98 -13.19
C VAL A 60 -5.73 2.53 -13.46
N LEU A 61 -5.28 1.85 -12.42
CA LEU A 61 -4.93 0.44 -12.45
C LEU A 61 -6.16 -0.38 -12.06
N TYR A 62 -6.60 -1.23 -12.98
CA TYR A 62 -7.70 -2.16 -12.77
C TYR A 62 -7.15 -3.53 -12.40
N PHE A 63 -7.84 -4.21 -11.50
CA PHE A 63 -7.46 -5.53 -10.98
C PHE A 63 -8.45 -6.60 -11.41
N ASN A 64 -8.00 -7.85 -11.44
CA ASN A 64 -8.89 -8.99 -11.64
C ASN A 64 -9.70 -9.24 -10.36
N GLY A 65 -10.97 -9.61 -10.52
CA GLY A 65 -11.90 -9.86 -9.41
C GLY A 65 -12.66 -8.61 -8.96
N ASP A 66 -13.29 -8.71 -7.79
CA ASP A 66 -14.10 -7.63 -7.20
C ASP A 66 -13.23 -6.74 -6.31
N ILE A 67 -12.24 -6.09 -6.92
CA ILE A 67 -11.30 -5.19 -6.24
C ILE A 67 -11.42 -3.81 -6.87
N LYS A 68 -11.63 -2.80 -6.03
CA LYS A 68 -11.73 -1.41 -6.49
C LYS A 68 -10.45 -1.02 -7.26
N PRO A 69 -10.55 -0.26 -8.36
CA PRO A 69 -9.39 0.21 -9.09
C PRO A 69 -8.54 1.21 -8.27
N LEU A 70 -7.24 1.25 -8.53
CA LEU A 70 -6.30 2.17 -7.90
C LEU A 70 -5.99 3.35 -8.80
N ILE A 71 -6.18 4.58 -8.31
CA ILE A 71 -5.65 5.77 -8.98
C ILE A 71 -4.13 5.78 -8.81
N LEU A 72 -3.43 5.72 -9.93
CA LEU A 72 -1.98 5.62 -9.95
C LEU A 72 -1.35 7.00 -9.83
N ASN A 73 -0.76 7.29 -8.67
CA ASN A 73 0.09 8.46 -8.48
C ASN A 73 1.50 8.23 -9.08
N PRO A 74 2.28 9.30 -9.35
CA PRO A 74 3.62 9.18 -9.94
C PRO A 74 4.56 8.27 -9.13
N THR A 75 4.55 8.36 -7.81
CA THR A 75 5.42 7.54 -6.95
C THR A 75 5.11 6.05 -7.08
N ASN A 76 3.83 5.67 -7.05
CA ASN A 76 3.39 4.29 -7.18
C ASN A 76 3.65 3.74 -8.58
N ARG A 77 3.57 4.58 -9.62
CA ARG A 77 3.99 4.23 -10.98
C ARG A 77 5.49 3.89 -11.03
N ASP A 78 6.32 4.71 -10.39
CA ASP A 78 7.77 4.52 -10.44
C ASP A 78 8.20 3.31 -9.59
N ILE A 79 7.53 3.06 -8.47
CA ILE A 79 7.65 1.82 -7.70
C ILE A 79 7.25 0.60 -8.56
N LEU A 80 6.12 0.64 -9.28
CA LEU A 80 5.70 -0.45 -10.16
C LEU A 80 6.75 -0.78 -11.23
N LYS A 81 7.33 0.24 -11.85
CA LYS A 81 8.41 0.06 -12.84
C LYS A 81 9.63 -0.61 -12.21
N ALA A 82 10.00 -0.17 -10.99
CA ALA A 82 11.15 -0.71 -10.29
C ALA A 82 10.96 -2.17 -9.85
N ILE A 83 9.80 -2.52 -9.28
CA ILE A 83 9.57 -3.86 -8.74
C ILE A 83 9.23 -4.89 -9.83
N LEU A 84 8.57 -4.50 -10.92
CA LEU A 84 8.17 -5.42 -11.99
C LEU A 84 9.15 -5.41 -13.19
N GLY A 85 10.07 -4.44 -13.26
CA GLY A 85 10.99 -4.29 -14.39
C GLY A 85 10.29 -3.96 -15.71
N VAL A 86 9.10 -3.38 -15.65
CA VAL A 86 8.24 -3.11 -16.81
C VAL A 86 8.33 -1.66 -17.26
N THR A 87 8.25 -1.43 -18.56
CA THR A 87 8.31 -0.09 -19.17
C THR A 87 7.03 0.29 -19.89
N SER A 88 6.14 -0.67 -20.14
CA SER A 88 4.90 -0.47 -20.89
C SER A 88 3.66 -1.00 -20.15
N ALA A 89 2.50 -0.41 -20.43
CA ALA A 89 1.23 -0.78 -19.81
C ALA A 89 0.82 -2.24 -20.10
N GLY A 90 1.13 -2.74 -21.30
CA GLY A 90 0.79 -4.11 -21.69
C GLY A 90 1.52 -5.19 -20.88
N GLN A 91 2.72 -4.88 -20.37
CA GLN A 91 3.51 -5.79 -19.53
C GLN A 91 2.99 -5.89 -18.09
N LEU A 92 2.11 -4.98 -17.67
CA LEU A 92 1.52 -5.01 -16.33
C LEU A 92 0.45 -6.11 -16.20
N LYS A 93 -0.15 -6.55 -17.31
CA LYS A 93 -1.24 -7.51 -17.30
C LYS A 93 -0.81 -8.84 -16.66
N ASN A 94 -1.67 -9.39 -15.79
CA ASN A 94 -1.49 -10.62 -15.03
C ASN A 94 -0.38 -10.58 -13.95
N GLN A 95 0.33 -9.46 -13.77
CA GLN A 95 1.31 -9.33 -12.69
C GLN A 95 0.62 -9.20 -11.33
N GLN A 96 1.27 -9.74 -10.31
CA GLN A 96 0.79 -9.67 -8.93
C GLN A 96 1.59 -8.67 -8.12
N ILE A 97 0.89 -7.86 -7.35
CA ILE A 97 1.45 -6.87 -6.44
C ILE A 97 0.70 -6.90 -5.12
N VAL A 98 1.35 -6.45 -4.05
CA VAL A 98 0.67 -6.26 -2.77
C VAL A 98 0.48 -4.76 -2.53
N LEU A 99 -0.75 -4.39 -2.18
CA LEU A 99 -1.11 -3.04 -1.79
C LEU A 99 -1.22 -2.97 -0.26
N TYR A 100 -0.66 -1.92 0.33
CA TYR A 100 -0.69 -1.72 1.78
C TYR A 100 -0.81 -0.24 2.14
N ASN A 101 -1.37 0.04 3.31
CA ASN A 101 -1.37 1.37 3.90
C ASN A 101 -0.03 1.68 4.56
N ASP A 102 0.71 2.67 4.05
CA ASP A 102 1.98 3.12 4.61
C ASP A 102 1.75 4.35 5.51
N LEU A 103 1.88 4.15 6.83
CA LEU A 103 1.70 5.19 7.83
C LEU A 103 2.80 6.26 7.82
N THR A 104 3.92 6.03 7.14
CA THR A 104 4.99 7.03 6.99
C THR A 104 4.66 8.09 5.93
N VAL A 105 3.66 7.82 5.08
CA VAL A 105 3.21 8.75 4.05
C VAL A 105 2.27 9.78 4.66
N VAL A 106 2.51 11.05 4.35
CA VAL A 106 1.59 12.15 4.68
C VAL A 106 1.14 12.82 3.39
N PHE A 107 -0.16 12.81 3.12
CA PHE A 107 -0.74 13.44 1.94
C PHE A 107 -1.84 14.42 2.35
N ARG A 108 -1.69 15.70 1.96
CA ARG A 108 -2.65 16.78 2.28
C ARG A 108 -3.02 16.82 3.78
N GLY A 109 -2.04 16.65 4.66
CA GLY A 109 -2.24 16.67 6.11
C GLY A 109 -2.86 15.40 6.71
N LYS A 110 -3.14 14.37 5.89
CA LYS A 110 -3.60 13.05 6.37
C LYS A 110 -2.44 12.07 6.37
N VAL A 111 -2.31 11.34 7.47
CA VAL A 111 -1.34 10.23 7.63
C VAL A 111 -1.89 8.98 6.96
N GLY A 112 -1.01 8.22 6.31
CA GLY A 112 -1.34 7.02 5.55
C GLY A 112 -1.42 7.28 4.05
N GLY A 113 -1.08 6.25 3.28
CA GLY A 113 -1.19 6.26 1.83
C GLY A 113 -0.98 4.87 1.24
N ILE A 114 -1.65 4.58 0.13
CA ILE A 114 -1.50 3.28 -0.54
C ILE A 114 -0.12 3.20 -1.19
N ARG A 115 0.64 2.16 -0.83
CA ARG A 115 1.92 1.78 -1.42
C ARG A 115 1.86 0.39 -2.03
N ILE A 116 2.84 0.12 -2.89
CA ILE A 116 2.94 -1.09 -3.69
C ILE A 116 4.23 -1.81 -3.31
N ARG A 117 4.18 -3.12 -3.10
CA ARG A 117 5.35 -4.00 -2.98
C ARG A 117 5.22 -5.22 -3.89
N SER A 118 6.33 -5.90 -4.13
CA SER A 118 6.32 -7.12 -4.93
C SER A 118 5.59 -8.25 -4.19
N ALA A 119 4.79 -9.04 -4.90
CA ALA A 119 4.12 -10.21 -4.34
C ALA A 119 5.11 -11.32 -3.93
N GLN A 120 6.30 -11.32 -4.54
CA GLN A 120 7.33 -12.33 -4.29
C GLN A 120 8.01 -12.16 -2.92
N GLN A 121 7.90 -10.99 -2.30
CA GLN A 121 8.56 -10.66 -1.04
C GLN A 121 7.77 -11.08 0.21
N GLU A 122 6.56 -11.63 0.05
CA GLU A 122 5.70 -12.03 1.19
C GLU A 122 5.66 -13.53 1.46
N ALA A 123 6.37 -14.34 0.64
CA ALA A 123 6.48 -15.78 0.85
C ALA A 123 7.84 -16.15 1.48
N ALA A 124 8.06 -15.74 2.73
CA ALA A 124 8.86 -16.52 3.68
C ALA A 124 8.72 -15.92 5.11
N PRO A 125 8.12 -16.62 6.08
CA PRO A 125 8.51 -16.39 7.46
C PRO A 125 9.98 -16.74 7.57
N VAL A 126 10.82 -15.76 7.87
CA VAL A 126 12.24 -15.99 8.16
C VAL A 126 12.37 -16.67 9.52
N SER A 127 12.06 -17.97 9.56
CA SER A 127 12.54 -18.88 10.59
C SER A 127 13.95 -19.33 10.19
N HIS A 128 14.92 -18.45 10.42
CA HIS A 128 16.32 -18.88 10.53
C HIS A 128 16.83 -18.38 11.88
N ILE A 129 16.55 -19.18 12.91
CA ILE A 129 17.51 -19.35 13.98
C ILE A 129 18.45 -20.44 13.45
N PRO A 130 19.66 -20.12 12.96
CA PRO A 130 20.68 -21.14 12.94
C PRO A 130 21.03 -21.41 14.40
N ASP A 131 20.52 -22.53 14.90
CA ASP A 131 21.07 -23.22 16.06
C ASP A 131 22.52 -23.60 15.73
N GLN A 132 23.44 -22.67 15.97
CA GLN A 132 24.87 -22.94 15.93
C GLN A 132 25.32 -23.28 17.34
N GLY A 133 25.20 -24.56 17.68
CA GLY A 133 25.94 -25.13 18.78
C GLY A 133 27.45 -24.88 18.63
N SER A 134 28.04 -24.37 19.72
CA SER A 134 29.40 -24.62 20.19
C SER A 134 30.56 -24.44 19.19
N GLN A 135 31.23 -23.30 19.23
CA GLN A 135 32.69 -23.26 19.48
C GLN A 135 33.03 -22.03 20.32
N ALA A 136 33.43 -22.26 21.57
CA ALA A 136 34.17 -21.30 22.35
C ALA A 136 35.48 -21.02 21.60
N GLN A 137 35.63 -19.83 21.05
CA GLN A 137 36.93 -19.33 20.64
C GLN A 137 37.70 -19.02 21.92
N ASP A 138 38.60 -19.93 22.28
CA ASP A 138 39.69 -19.70 23.22
C ASP A 138 40.60 -18.62 22.61
N PHE A 139 40.29 -17.36 22.91
CA PHE A 139 41.23 -16.27 22.64
C PHE A 139 42.34 -16.38 23.67
N PRO A 140 43.61 -16.61 23.29
CA PRO A 140 44.70 -16.44 24.23
C PRO A 140 44.67 -14.99 24.72
N PRO A 141 44.92 -14.73 26.02
CA PRO A 141 45.02 -13.36 26.51
C PRO A 141 46.08 -12.63 25.69
N GLN A 142 45.68 -11.53 25.04
CA GLN A 142 46.61 -10.60 24.45
C GLN A 142 47.37 -9.96 25.61
N ASP A 143 48.64 -10.35 25.77
CA ASP A 143 49.59 -9.56 26.54
C ASP A 143 49.67 -8.19 25.87
N PHE A 144 49.05 -7.20 26.51
CA PHE A 144 49.28 -5.79 26.23
C PHE A 144 50.69 -5.47 26.72
N ASP A 145 51.69 -5.89 25.95
CA ASP A 145 53.07 -5.51 26.22
C ASP A 145 53.28 -4.08 25.71
N ASP A 146 53.55 -3.22 26.69
CA ASP A 146 53.91 -1.81 26.58
C ASP A 146 55.13 -1.61 25.67
N ASP A 147 54.93 -1.31 24.39
CA ASP A 147 55.92 -0.51 23.63
C ASP A 147 55.35 0.07 22.33
N ILE A 148 54.71 1.24 22.42
CA ILE A 148 54.49 2.09 21.24
C ILE A 148 55.46 3.27 21.34
N PRO A 149 56.65 3.21 20.71
CA PRO A 149 57.48 4.39 20.55
C PRO A 149 56.81 5.32 19.53
N PHE A 150 56.45 6.53 19.97
CA PHE A 150 55.99 7.60 19.08
C PHE A 150 57.11 8.04 18.13
N PRO A 151 56.93 7.99 16.79
CA PRO A 151 57.65 8.86 15.87
C PRO A 151 56.97 10.23 15.71
#